data_AF-A0A1H7PTD9-F1
#
_entry.id   AF-A0A1H7PTD9-F1
#
_cell.length_a   1.000
_cell.length_b   1.000
_cell.length_c   1.000
_cell.angle_alpha   90.00
_cell.angle_beta   90.00
_cell.angle_gamma   90.00
#
_symmetry.space_group_name_H-M   'P 1'
#
loop_
_entity.id
_entity.type
_entity.pdbx_description
1 polymer ?
#
loop_
_entity_poly.entity_id
_entity_poly.type
_entity_poly.pdbx_seq_one_letter_code
_entity_poly.pdbx_strand_id
1 'polypeptide(L)'
;MPTSNDMQKVLDIQDKNLIFKDDCVTYGVLKGRKVKYIDSTLSYTPAECEKCHAPNNDYSIYKNGTQSSRVTFPMSGIRPTYLRIRK
;
A
#
# COMPACT_ATOMS: atom_id res chain seq x y z
N MET A 1 -6.50 -8.07 19.06
CA MET A 1 -7.48 -8.35 18.00
C MET A 1 -6.93 -7.77 16.71
N PRO A 2 -6.84 -8.49 15.58
CA PRO A 2 -6.13 -7.96 14.43
C PRO A 2 -7.03 -6.98 13.67
N THR A 3 -6.69 -5.70 13.75
CA THR A 3 -7.32 -4.55 13.08
C THR A 3 -7.06 -4.50 11.56
N SER A 4 -6.16 -5.37 11.07
CA SER A 4 -5.66 -5.34 9.69
C SER A 4 -6.70 -5.70 8.61
N ASN A 5 -7.69 -6.55 8.94
CA ASN A 5 -8.70 -7.00 7.97
C ASN A 5 -9.81 -5.98 7.72
N ASP A 6 -10.13 -5.14 8.71
CA ASP A 6 -11.21 -4.16 8.58
C ASP A 6 -10.81 -2.99 7.67
N MET A 7 -9.51 -2.67 7.61
CA MET A 7 -9.01 -1.59 6.76
C MET A 7 -9.10 -1.91 5.27
N GLN A 8 -8.88 -3.17 4.87
CA GLN A 8 -9.09 -3.61 3.49
C GLN A 8 -10.55 -3.44 3.08
N LYS A 9 -11.49 -3.76 3.97
CA LYS A 9 -12.93 -3.57 3.74
C LYS A 9 -13.33 -2.10 3.68
N VAL A 10 -12.80 -1.26 4.57
CA VAL A 10 -13.09 0.18 4.59
C VAL A 10 -12.58 0.90 3.34
N LEU A 11 -11.43 0.45 2.80
CA LEU A 11 -10.81 1.04 1.62
C LEU A 11 -11.24 0.37 0.30
N ASP A 12 -12.08 -0.67 0.37
CA ASP A 12 -12.49 -1.49 -0.77
C ASP A 12 -11.29 -2.04 -1.57
N ILE A 13 -10.24 -2.46 -0.85
CA ILE A 13 -9.02 -3.02 -1.44
C ILE A 13 -9.09 -4.54 -1.33
N GLN A 14 -9.03 -5.22 -2.49
CA GLN A 14 -9.11 -6.68 -2.57
C GLN A 14 -7.73 -7.39 -2.60
N ASP A 15 -6.64 -6.62 -2.55
CA ASP A 15 -5.28 -7.17 -2.63
C ASP A 15 -4.84 -7.80 -1.31
N LYS A 16 -4.70 -9.13 -1.33
CA LYS A 16 -4.31 -9.95 -0.17
C LYS A 16 -2.86 -9.76 0.27
N ASN A 17 -2.02 -9.15 -0.57
CA ASN A 17 -0.62 -8.92 -0.27
C ASN A 17 -0.39 -7.56 0.43
N LEU A 18 -1.44 -6.77 0.65
CA LEU A 18 -1.33 -5.52 1.40
C LEU A 18 -1.56 -5.76 2.89
N ILE A 19 -0.51 -5.52 3.66
CA ILE A 19 -0.53 -5.61 5.12
C ILE A 19 -0.66 -4.20 5.69
N PHE A 20 -1.72 -3.98 6.46
CA PHE A 20 -1.91 -2.77 7.28
C PHE A 20 -1.46 -3.06 8.71
N LYS A 21 -0.54 -2.25 9.23
CA LYS A 21 -0.11 -2.32 10.64
C LYS A 21 -1.08 -1.53 11.52
N ASP A 22 -1.09 -1.82 12.82
CA ASP A 22 -1.68 -0.91 13.80
C ASP A 22 -1.04 0.48 13.67
N ASP A 23 -1.85 1.53 13.88
CA ASP A 23 -1.47 2.95 13.69
C ASP A 23 -1.00 3.33 12.27
N CYS A 24 -1.45 2.61 11.24
CA CYS A 24 -1.11 2.96 9.86
C CYS A 24 -1.74 4.27 9.34
N VAL A 25 -2.60 4.93 10.10
CA VAL A 25 -3.20 6.21 9.70
C VAL A 25 -2.42 7.37 10.30
N THR A 26 -1.83 8.19 9.44
CA THR A 26 -1.08 9.40 9.86
C THR A 26 -1.68 10.66 9.23
N TYR A 27 -1.51 11.80 9.88
CA TYR A 27 -1.93 13.10 9.36
C TYR A 27 -0.71 13.93 8.97
N GLY A 28 -0.83 14.67 7.87
CA GLY A 28 0.25 15.54 7.42
C GLY A 28 -0.25 16.74 6.64
N VAL A 29 0.69 17.50 6.09
CA VAL A 29 0.41 18.64 5.22
C VAL A 29 1.03 18.39 3.86
N LEU A 30 0.21 18.43 2.81
CA LEU A 30 0.67 18.33 1.43
C LEU A 30 0.20 19.58 0.68
N LYS A 31 1.15 20.34 0.12
CA LYS A 31 0.87 21.60 -0.61
C LYS A 31 -0.03 22.55 0.19
N GLY A 32 0.24 22.71 1.50
CA GLY A 32 -0.51 23.58 2.41
C GLY A 32 -1.88 23.04 2.85
N ARG A 33 -2.31 21.87 2.39
CA ARG A 33 -3.59 21.25 2.80
C ARG A 33 -3.35 20.15 3.83
N LYS A 34 -4.21 20.08 4.84
CA LYS A 34 -4.21 18.98 5.81
C LYS A 34 -4.73 17.71 5.14
N VAL A 35 -3.91 16.68 5.11
CA VAL A 35 -4.19 15.42 4.42
C VAL A 35 -4.08 14.25 5.38
N LYS A 36 -4.71 13.14 5.00
CA LYS A 36 -4.64 11.87 5.72
C LYS A 36 -3.82 10.89 4.88
N TYR A 37 -2.87 10.23 5.51
CA TYR A 37 -2.07 9.17 4.92
C TYR A 37 -2.45 7.84 5.57
N ILE A 38 -2.52 6.80 4.76
CA ILE A 38 -2.69 5.42 5.22
C ILE A 38 -1.48 4.66 4.70
N ASP A 39 -0.67 4.10 5.58
CA ASP A 39 0.53 3.36 5.22
C ASP A 39 0.24 1.85 5.18
N SER A 40 0.60 1.20 4.09
CA SER A 40 0.52 -0.24 3.93
C SER A 40 1.83 -0.82 3.43
N THR A 41 2.10 -2.08 3.76
CA THR A 41 3.30 -2.80 3.33
C THR A 41 2.88 -3.91 2.36
N LEU A 42 3.54 -4.00 1.20
CA LEU A 42 3.30 -5.06 0.23
C LEU A 42 4.16 -6.28 0.57
N SER A 43 3.53 -7.40 0.94
CA SER A 43 4.20 -8.66 1.30
C SER A 43 4.49 -9.57 0.10
N TYR A 44 3.96 -9.25 -1.07
CA TYR A 44 4.09 -10.07 -2.27
C TYR A 44 5.57 -10.29 -2.60
N THR A 45 6.06 -11.52 -2.56
CA THR A 45 7.43 -11.84 -2.97
C THR A 45 7.37 -12.98 -4.01
N PRO A 46 7.50 -12.67 -5.31
CA PRO A 46 7.42 -13.69 -6.36
C PRO A 46 8.64 -14.61 -6.31
N ALA A 47 8.49 -15.92 -6.52
CA ALA A 47 9.66 -16.80 -6.72
C ALA A 47 10.23 -16.67 -8.15
N GLU A 48 9.34 -16.41 -9.11
CA GLU A 48 9.65 -16.27 -10.53
C GLU A 48 8.69 -15.26 -11.18
N CYS A 49 9.08 -14.73 -12.34
CA CYS A 49 8.21 -13.85 -13.11
C CYS A 49 7.13 -14.67 -13.83
N GLU A 50 5.85 -14.36 -13.58
CA GLU A 50 4.71 -15.06 -14.21
C GLU A 50 4.72 -15.03 -15.75
N LYS A 51 5.47 -14.12 -16.37
CA LYS A 51 5.49 -13.93 -17.83
C LYS A 51 6.71 -14.54 -18.52
N CYS A 52 7.87 -14.55 -17.87
CA CYS A 52 9.12 -15.03 -18.46
C CYS A 52 9.80 -16.13 -17.66
N HIS A 53 9.21 -16.57 -16.55
CA HIS A 53 9.71 -17.61 -15.65
C HIS A 53 11.14 -17.35 -15.12
N ALA A 54 11.62 -16.10 -15.25
CA ALA A 54 12.92 -15.72 -14.72
C ALA A 54 12.88 -15.82 -13.19
N PRO A 55 13.88 -16.47 -12.56
CA PRO A 55 13.94 -16.59 -11.11
C PRO A 55 14.15 -15.23 -10.47
N ASN A 56 13.54 -15.01 -9.31
CA ASN A 56 13.68 -13.79 -8.53
C ASN A 56 15.01 -13.78 -7.76
N ASN A 57 16.13 -13.77 -8.47
CA ASN A 57 17.43 -13.53 -7.85
C ASN A 57 17.59 -12.02 -7.59
N ASP A 58 18.00 -11.66 -6.37
CA ASP A 58 18.32 -10.28 -5.96
C ASP A 58 17.23 -9.23 -6.26
N TYR A 59 15.95 -9.59 -6.10
CA TYR A 59 14.82 -8.68 -6.35
C TYR A 59 14.75 -8.15 -7.81
N SER A 60 15.36 -8.87 -8.76
CA SER A 60 15.42 -8.50 -10.19
C SER A 60 14.05 -8.41 -10.88
N ILE A 61 13.00 -8.99 -10.29
CA ILE A 61 11.64 -8.85 -10.79
C ILE A 61 11.12 -7.45 -10.46
N TYR A 62 10.70 -6.68 -11.46
CA TYR A 62 10.23 -5.29 -11.28
C TYR A 62 9.09 -5.14 -10.25
N LYS A 63 8.16 -6.11 -10.18
CA LYS A 63 7.11 -6.17 -9.14
C LYS A 63 7.64 -6.49 -7.73
N ASN A 64 8.94 -6.72 -7.60
CA ASN A 64 9.65 -6.99 -6.36
C ASN A 64 10.50 -5.81 -5.84
N GLY A 65 10.55 -4.67 -6.55
CA GLY A 65 11.31 -3.50 -6.12
C GLY A 65 10.69 -2.74 -4.92
N THR A 66 11.52 -1.97 -4.22
CA THR A 66 11.18 -1.11 -3.06
C THR A 66 10.50 0.21 -3.48
N GLN A 67 9.58 0.16 -4.44
CA GLN A 67 8.94 1.37 -4.95
C GLN A 67 7.77 1.78 -4.06
N SER A 68 7.87 2.96 -3.46
CA SER A 68 6.72 3.54 -2.77
C SER A 68 5.68 4.05 -3.76
N SER A 69 4.44 3.56 -3.63
CA SER A 69 3.33 3.93 -4.51
C SER A 69 2.28 4.74 -3.74
N ARG A 70 1.71 5.77 -4.39
CA ARG A 70 0.67 6.61 -3.78
C ARG A 70 -0.63 6.57 -4.58
N VAL A 71 -1.70 6.10 -3.95
CA VAL A 71 -3.05 6.12 -4.51
C VAL A 71 -3.83 7.26 -3.86
N THR A 72 -4.49 8.09 -4.66
CA THR A 72 -5.38 9.14 -4.16
C THR A 72 -6.79 8.56 -4.10
N PHE A 73 -7.37 8.50 -2.90
CA PHE A 73 -8.75 8.07 -2.77
C PHE A 73 -9.69 9.26 -2.95
N PRO A 74 -10.70 9.17 -3.84
CA PRO A 74 -11.76 10.16 -3.94
C PRO A 74 -12.77 9.98 -2.80
N MET A 75 -12.30 9.99 -1.54
CA MET A 75 -13.18 9.89 -0.39
C MET A 75 -13.89 11.24 -0.18
N SER A 76 -15.20 11.17 0.07
CA SER A 76 -16.04 12.30 0.49
C SER A 76 -15.74 12.70 1.94
N GLY A 77 -14.52 13.19 2.18
CA GLY A 77 -14.06 13.65 3.49
C GLY A 77 -13.53 15.07 3.46
N ILE A 78 -13.48 15.71 4.62
CA ILE A 78 -12.91 17.06 4.82
C ILE A 78 -11.43 17.12 4.38
N ARG A 79 -10.72 15.98 4.42
CA ARG A 79 -9.30 15.89 4.11
C ARG A 79 -9.06 14.89 2.97
N PRO A 80 -8.22 15.23 1.98
CA PRO A 80 -7.77 14.28 0.99
C PRO A 80 -7.06 13.11 1.68
N THR A 81 -7.40 11.89 1.26
CA THR A 81 -6.82 10.66 1.80
C THR A 81 -5.92 10.00 0.75
N TYR A 82 -4.69 9.65 1.16
CA TYR A 82 -3.70 9.02 0.31
C TYR A 82 -3.24 7.70 0.91
N LEU A 83 -3.31 6.63 0.13
CA LEU A 83 -2.67 5.36 0.47
C LEU A 83 -1.21 5.41 0.04
N ARG A 84 -0.30 5.08 0.96
CA ARG A 84 1.13 4.90 0.70
C ARG A 84 1.47 3.44 0.87
N ILE A 85 1.76 2.78 -0.25
CA ILE A 85 2.19 1.39 -0.25
C ILE A 85 3.72 1.41 -0.25
N ARG A 86 4.33 0.73 0.72
CA ARG A 86 5.78 0.54 0.83
C ARG A 86 6.13 -0.93 0.63
N LYS A 87 7.33 -1.15 0.12
CA LYS A 87 7.98 -2.45 0.05
C LYS A 87 9.43 -2.27 0.47
#